data_AF-A0A7W1FSA7-F1
#
_entry.id   AF-A0A7W1FSA7-F1
#
_cell.length_a   1.000
_cell.length_b   1.000
_cell.length_c   1.000
_cell.angle_alpha   90.00
_cell.angle_beta   90.00
_cell.angle_gamma   90.00
#
_symmetry.space_group_name_H-M   'P 1'
#
loop_
_entity.id
_entity.type
_entity.pdbx_description
1 polymer ?
#
loop_
_entity_poly.entity_id
_entity_poly.type
_entity_poly.pdbx_seq_one_letter_code
_entity_poly.pdbx_strand_id
1 'polypeptide(L)'
;MKTDQVLRSILAGVGVALAGIPIAYVLFLLPFTWLISAAAGYGAGTLINRAGGRNGGSLAIVISVLATAVPFLVLLAPDLLAGLLNPRPLIAMVFAVIAAGVANRRI
;
A
#
# COMPACT_ATOMS: atom_id res chain seq x y z
N MET A 1 4.19 20.05 4.25
CA MET A 1 2.75 19.73 4.04
C MET A 1 1.94 20.51 5.05
N LYS A 2 0.80 21.08 4.66
CA LYS A 2 -0.13 21.72 5.61
C LYS A 2 -0.88 20.67 6.43
N THR A 3 -1.32 20.99 7.64
CA THR A 3 -2.04 20.06 8.55
C THR A 3 -3.25 19.42 7.87
N ASP A 4 -4.05 20.19 7.14
CA ASP A 4 -5.21 19.67 6.40
C ASP A 4 -4.83 18.64 5.33
N GLN A 5 -3.68 18.81 4.68
CA GLN A 5 -3.20 17.89 3.65
C GLN A 5 -2.72 16.59 4.27
N VAL A 6 -2.09 16.66 5.45
CA VAL A 6 -1.71 15.48 6.23
C VAL A 6 -2.96 14.71 6.66
N LEU A 7 -3.95 15.40 7.22
CA LEU A 7 -5.20 14.77 7.67
C LEU A 7 -5.93 14.06 6.52
N ARG A 8 -6.04 14.70 5.35
CA ARG A 8 -6.63 14.10 4.15
C ARG A 8 -5.84 12.90 3.64
N SER A 9 -4.50 12.96 3.69
CA SER A 9 -3.64 11.83 3.29
C SER A 9 -3.82 10.65 4.23
N ILE A 10 -3.90 10.90 5.55
CA ILE A 10 -4.16 9.87 6.55
C ILE A 10 -5.53 9.24 6.33
N LEU A 11 -6.58 10.03 6.14
CA LEU A 11 -7.94 9.52 5.87
C LEU A 11 -7.98 8.68 4.60
N ALA A 12 -7.32 9.14 3.53
CA ALA A 12 -7.19 8.35 2.31
C ALA A 12 -6.38 7.07 2.54
N GLY A 13 -5.31 7.13 3.34
CA GLY A 13 -4.51 5.98 3.74
C GLY A 13 -5.32 4.95 4.53
N VAL A 14 -6.17 5.38 5.46
CA VAL A 14 -7.10 4.52 6.19
C VAL A 14 -8.09 3.86 5.21
N GLY A 15 -8.65 4.63 4.29
CA GLY A 15 -9.55 4.10 3.25
C GLY A 15 -8.86 3.02 2.39
N VAL A 16 -7.64 3.29 1.93
CA VAL A 16 -6.82 2.33 1.17
C VAL A 16 -6.49 1.10 2.00
N ALA A 17 -6.13 1.25 3.27
CA ALA A 17 -5.79 0.13 4.14
C ALA A 17 -6.99 -0.79 4.38
N LEU A 18 -8.18 -0.23 4.61
CA LEU A 18 -9.40 -1.01 4.83
C LEU A 18 -9.90 -1.67 3.54
N ALA A 19 -10.00 -0.90 2.45
CA ALA A 19 -10.43 -1.42 1.16
C ALA A 19 -9.41 -2.39 0.55
N GLY A 20 -8.14 -2.25 0.93
CA GLY A 20 -7.04 -3.09 0.46
C GLY A 20 -7.08 -4.51 0.99
N ILE A 21 -7.70 -4.78 2.14
CA ILE A 21 -7.76 -6.15 2.73
C ILE A 21 -8.39 -7.16 1.75
N PRO A 22 -9.63 -6.95 1.26
CA PRO A 22 -10.22 -7.87 0.28
C PRO A 22 -9.44 -7.89 -1.05
N ILE A 23 -8.83 -6.77 -1.45
CA ILE A 23 -8.00 -6.70 -2.66
C ILE A 23 -6.75 -7.58 -2.51
N ALA A 24 -6.03 -7.48 -1.39
CA ALA A 24 -4.83 -8.26 -1.13
C ALA A 24 -5.14 -9.76 -1.09
N TYR A 25 -6.30 -10.14 -0.54
CA TYR A 25 -6.77 -11.52 -0.57
C TYR A 25 -6.95 -12.02 -2.01
N VAL A 26 -7.65 -11.25 -2.86
CA VAL A 26 -7.82 -11.58 -4.28
C VAL A 26 -6.49 -11.64 -5.02
N LEU A 27 -5.56 -10.71 -4.76
CA LEU A 27 -4.25 -10.69 -5.40
C LEU A 27 -3.48 -12.01 -5.18
N PHE A 28 -3.54 -12.58 -3.98
CA PHE A 28 -2.86 -13.84 -3.67
C PHE A 28 -3.42 -15.05 -4.44
N LEU A 29 -4.67 -14.97 -4.91
CA LEU A 29 -5.32 -16.00 -5.72
C LEU A 29 -5.01 -15.88 -7.22
N LEU A 30 -4.61 -14.70 -7.69
CA LEU A 30 -4.41 -14.43 -9.11
C LEU A 30 -3.05 -14.94 -9.62
N PRO A 31 -2.98 -15.39 -10.89
CA PRO A 31 -1.69 -15.55 -11.58
C PRO A 31 -1.02 -14.18 -11.75
N PHE A 32 0.32 -14.15 -11.79
CA PHE A 32 1.12 -12.91 -11.89
C PHE A 32 0.95 -11.95 -10.71
N THR A 33 0.74 -12.49 -9.50
CA THR A 33 0.51 -11.73 -8.26
C THR A 33 1.45 -10.51 -8.12
N TRP A 34 2.75 -10.65 -8.37
CA TRP A 34 3.72 -9.57 -8.18
C TRP A 34 3.47 -8.34 -9.08
N LEU A 35 3.14 -8.57 -10.35
CA LEU A 35 2.87 -7.49 -11.31
C LEU A 35 1.57 -6.76 -10.96
N ILE A 36 0.52 -7.52 -10.62
CA ILE A 36 -0.78 -6.97 -10.26
C ILE A 36 -0.70 -6.25 -8.90
N SER A 37 0.09 -6.77 -7.96
CA SER A 37 0.40 -6.08 -6.69
C SER A 37 1.13 -4.76 -6.91
N ALA A 38 2.09 -4.69 -7.85
CA ALA A 38 2.72 -3.42 -8.21
C ALA A 38 1.70 -2.42 -8.77
N ALA A 39 0.78 -2.87 -9.64
CA ALA A 39 -0.27 -2.03 -10.20
C ALA A 39 -1.25 -1.53 -9.12
N ALA A 40 -1.68 -2.42 -8.22
CA ALA A 40 -2.54 -2.08 -7.09
C ALA A 40 -1.86 -1.09 -6.14
N GLY A 41 -0.58 -1.32 -5.82
CA GLY A 41 0.22 -0.43 -4.99
C GLY A 41 0.43 0.95 -5.63
N TYR A 42 0.72 1.00 -6.94
CA TYR A 42 0.79 2.26 -7.67
C TYR A 42 -0.56 3.01 -7.59
N GLY A 43 -1.66 2.32 -7.85
CA GLY A 43 -3.02 2.87 -7.73
C GLY A 43 -3.29 3.46 -6.34
N ALA A 44 -3.04 2.69 -5.29
CA ALA A 44 -3.15 3.13 -3.89
C ALA A 44 -2.32 4.40 -3.62
N GLY A 45 -1.06 4.42 -4.04
CA GLY A 45 -0.19 5.57 -3.85
C GLY A 45 -0.65 6.81 -4.63
N THR A 46 -1.19 6.65 -5.83
CA THR A 46 -1.77 7.78 -6.59
C THR A 46 -3.01 8.35 -5.91
N LEU A 47 -3.88 7.51 -5.33
CA LEU A 47 -5.07 7.96 -4.61
C LEU A 47 -4.70 8.78 -3.39
N ILE A 48 -3.76 8.29 -2.57
CA ILE A 48 -3.29 8.98 -1.37
C ILE A 48 -2.62 10.30 -1.74
N ASN A 49 -1.75 10.31 -2.76
CA ASN A 49 -1.10 11.53 -3.23
C ASN A 49 -2.13 12.57 -3.70
N ARG A 50 -3.14 12.16 -4.47
CA ARG A 50 -4.22 13.06 -4.93
C ARG A 50 -5.05 13.61 -3.77
N ALA A 51 -5.42 12.77 -2.80
CA ALA A 51 -6.16 13.20 -1.62
C ALA A 51 -5.37 14.20 -0.75
N GLY A 52 -4.05 14.00 -0.64
CA GLY A 52 -3.11 14.89 0.05
C GLY A 52 -2.80 16.21 -0.66
N GLY A 53 -3.47 16.50 -1.77
CA GLY A 53 -3.25 17.71 -2.57
C GLY A 53 -1.98 17.66 -3.42
N ARG A 54 -1.58 16.47 -3.88
CA ARG A 54 -0.37 16.23 -4.69
C ARG A 54 0.92 16.63 -3.97
N ASN A 55 0.99 16.35 -2.68
CA ASN A 55 2.20 16.55 -1.91
C ASN A 55 3.07 15.28 -1.97
N GLY A 56 4.10 15.27 -2.82
CA GLY A 56 5.11 14.22 -2.84
C GLY A 56 6.13 14.27 -1.69
N GLY A 57 5.74 14.88 -0.56
CA GLY A 57 6.61 15.03 0.62
C GLY A 57 6.90 13.70 1.33
N SER A 58 7.96 13.65 2.12
CA SER A 58 8.39 12.46 2.85
C SER A 58 7.27 11.81 3.67
N LEU A 59 6.46 12.62 4.38
CA LEU A 59 5.32 12.13 5.15
C LEU A 59 4.23 11.48 4.27
N ALA A 60 3.91 12.04 3.11
CA ALA A 60 2.92 11.46 2.21
C ALA A 60 3.39 10.11 1.65
N ILE A 61 4.68 9.99 1.32
CA ILE A 61 5.30 8.74 0.90
C ILE A 61 5.19 7.70 2.02
N VAL A 62 5.52 8.06 3.26
CA VAL A 62 5.39 7.14 4.40
C VAL A 62 3.95 6.68 4.60
N ILE A 63 2.97 7.60 4.55
CA ILE A 63 1.54 7.24 4.65
C ILE A 63 1.16 6.27 3.53
N SER A 64 1.59 6.53 2.29
CA SER A 64 1.30 5.69 1.13
C SER A 64 1.86 4.28 1.27
N VAL A 65 3.12 4.18 1.70
CA VAL A 65 3.80 2.90 1.91
C VAL A 65 3.08 2.12 3.02
N LEU A 66 2.86 2.74 4.19
CA LEU A 66 2.22 2.05 5.31
C LEU A 66 0.78 1.63 4.98
N ALA A 67 -0.02 2.52 4.40
CA ALA A 67 -1.39 2.22 4.00
C ALA A 67 -1.48 1.05 3.01
N THR A 68 -0.49 0.93 2.10
CA THR A 68 -0.42 -0.17 1.13
C THR A 68 0.08 -1.47 1.75
N ALA A 69 0.97 -1.40 2.76
CA ALA A 69 1.50 -2.58 3.44
C ALA A 69 0.46 -3.25 4.35
N VAL A 70 -0.35 -2.46 5.05
CA VAL A 70 -1.31 -2.94 6.06
C VAL A 70 -2.19 -4.10 5.55
N PRO A 71 -2.83 -4.01 4.38
CA PRO A 71 -3.61 -5.12 3.83
C PRO A 71 -2.87 -6.46 3.75
N PHE A 72 -1.63 -6.45 3.28
CA PHE A 72 -0.81 -7.65 3.15
C PHE A 72 -0.39 -8.18 4.52
N LEU A 73 -0.01 -7.27 5.44
CA LEU A 73 0.39 -7.64 6.79
C LEU A 73 -0.76 -8.27 7.57
N VAL A 74 -2.00 -7.78 7.41
CA VAL A 74 -3.18 -8.39 8.04
C VAL A 74 -3.35 -9.85 7.61
N LEU A 75 -3.15 -10.14 6.32
CA LEU A 75 -3.28 -11.50 5.79
C LEU A 75 -2.07 -12.39 6.09
N LEU A 76 -0.87 -11.81 6.17
CA LEU A 76 0.37 -12.53 6.44
C LEU A 76 0.66 -12.71 7.93
N ALA A 77 0.03 -11.93 8.81
CA ALA A 77 0.31 -11.97 10.24
C ALA A 77 0.23 -13.37 10.86
N PRO A 78 -0.78 -14.23 10.57
CA PRO A 78 -0.82 -15.57 11.14
C PRO A 78 0.41 -16.41 10.79
N ASP A 79 0.81 -16.40 9.51
CA ASP A 79 1.96 -17.16 9.01
C ASP A 79 3.28 -16.61 9.58
N LEU A 80 3.44 -15.28 9.62
CA LEU A 80 4.62 -14.62 10.16
C LEU A 80 4.80 -14.90 11.66
N LEU A 81 3.72 -14.83 12.44
CA LEU A 81 3.73 -15.13 13.87
C LEU A 81 3.97 -16.62 14.16
N ALA A 82 3.56 -17.50 13.24
CA ALA A 82 3.86 -18.93 13.30
C ALA A 82 5.29 -19.28 12.82
N GLY A 83 6.08 -18.31 12.37
CA GLY A 83 7.44 -18.55 11.83
C GLY A 83 7.46 -19.13 10.41
N LEU A 84 6.30 -19.14 9.72
CA LEU A 84 6.16 -19.64 8.37
C LEU A 84 6.46 -18.52 7.36
N LEU A 85 7.73 -18.39 6.99
CA LEU A 85 8.16 -17.39 6.01
C LEU A 85 7.94 -17.88 4.58
N ASN A 86 6.80 -17.51 3.98
CA ASN A 86 6.56 -17.74 2.57
C ASN A 86 7.02 -16.53 1.72
N PRO A 87 8.05 -16.66 0.87
CA PRO A 87 8.58 -15.53 0.11
C PRO A 87 7.60 -15.02 -0.96
N ARG A 88 6.71 -15.87 -1.49
CA ARG A 88 5.82 -15.50 -2.60
C ARG A 88 4.89 -14.32 -2.28
N PRO A 89 4.09 -14.35 -1.19
CA PRO A 89 3.24 -13.21 -0.82
C PRO A 89 4.04 -12.03 -0.24
N LEU A 90 5.21 -12.27 0.37
CA LEU A 90 6.09 -11.20 0.83
C LEU A 90 6.63 -10.36 -0.33
N ILE A 91 7.07 -11.01 -1.41
CA ILE A 91 7.52 -10.31 -2.63
C ILE A 91 6.37 -9.48 -3.21
N ALA A 92 5.14 -10.03 -3.27
CA ALA A 92 3.97 -9.29 -3.72
C ALA A 92 3.73 -8.00 -2.93
N MET A 93 3.82 -8.08 -1.60
CA MET A 93 3.75 -6.91 -0.71
C MET A 93 4.84 -5.91 -1.08
N VAL A 94 6.11 -6.35 -1.18
CA VAL A 94 7.26 -5.48 -1.49
C VAL A 94 7.04 -4.69 -2.79
N PHE A 95 6.57 -5.34 -3.85
CA PHE A 95 6.25 -4.68 -5.12
C PHE A 95 5.14 -3.63 -4.94
N ALA A 96 4.09 -3.94 -4.18
CA ALA A 96 3.01 -2.99 -3.92
C ALA A 96 3.50 -1.75 -3.16
N VAL A 97 4.25 -1.92 -2.07
CA VAL A 97 4.74 -0.77 -1.27
C VAL A 97 5.73 0.10 -2.03
N ILE A 98 6.65 -0.50 -2.79
CA ILE A 98 7.59 0.26 -3.62
C ILE A 98 6.82 1.07 -4.66
N ALA A 99 5.87 0.44 -5.35
CA ALA A 99 5.05 1.12 -6.36
C ALA A 99 4.23 2.27 -5.75
N ALA A 100 3.66 2.09 -4.56
CA ALA A 100 2.95 3.12 -3.82
C ALA A 100 3.84 4.29 -3.42
N GLY A 101 5.07 4.01 -2.97
CA GLY A 101 6.07 5.04 -2.67
C GLY A 101 6.49 5.82 -3.92
N VAL A 102 6.74 5.13 -5.04
CA VAL A 102 7.10 5.75 -6.32
C VAL A 102 5.97 6.62 -6.86
N ALA A 103 4.72 6.15 -6.79
CA ALA A 103 3.54 6.90 -7.21
C ALA A 103 3.36 8.21 -6.43
N ASN A 104 3.78 8.24 -5.17
CA ASN A 104 3.68 9.42 -4.33
C ASN A 104 4.90 10.34 -4.47
N ARG A 105 6.10 9.78 -4.73
CA ARG A 105 7.32 10.57 -4.99
C ARG A 105 7.24 11.40 -6.27
N ARG A 106 6.52 10.93 -7.29
CA ARG A 106 6.32 11.67 -8.55
C ARG A 106 5.09 12.58 -8.42
N ILE A 107 5.32 13.87 -8.17
CA ILE A 107 4.62 15.07 -8.69
C ILE A 107 5.31 16.29 -8.06
#